data_AF-A0A7J5JBC9-F1
#
_entry.id   AF-A0A7J5JBC9-F1
#
_cell.length_a   1.000
_cell.length_b   1.000
_cell.length_c   1.000
_cell.angle_alpha   90.00
_cell.angle_beta   90.00
_cell.angle_gamma   90.00
#
_symmetry.space_group_name_H-M   'P 1'
#
loop_
_entity.id
_entity.type
_entity.pdbx_description
1 polymer ?
#
loop_
_entity_poly.entity_id
_entity_poly.type
_entity_poly.pdbx_seq_one_letter_code
_entity_poly.pdbx_strand_id
1 'polypeptide(L)'
;MKYTMYFAGLIACFFSIVAAQAQESKFLNSPARKLQLAEFAIANLYVDEVNEGKLVEEAIVKMLEQLDPHSTYSDPEEVKRMNEPLQGNFEGIGIQFN
;
A
#
# COMPACT_ATOMS: atom_id res chain seq x y z
N MET A 1 14.73 11.09 -47.67
CA MET A 1 15.16 11.34 -46.28
C MET A 1 14.02 11.81 -45.36
N LYS A 2 13.14 12.74 -45.78
CA LYS A 2 12.03 13.23 -44.92
C LYS A 2 11.01 12.14 -44.51
N TYR A 3 10.66 11.22 -45.40
CA TYR A 3 9.70 10.13 -45.11
C TYR A 3 10.20 9.11 -44.08
N THR A 4 11.50 8.81 -44.07
CA THR A 4 12.13 7.91 -43.09
C THR A 4 12.00 8.46 -41.67
N MET A 5 12.06 9.78 -41.50
CA MET A 5 11.93 10.44 -40.20
C MET A 5 10.50 10.39 -39.65
N TYR A 6 9.48 10.57 -40.51
CA TYR A 6 8.07 10.43 -40.11
C TYR A 6 7.72 8.98 -39.74
N PHE A 7 8.25 8.00 -40.47
CA PHE A 7 7.99 6.59 -40.20
C PHE A 7 8.61 6.12 -38.87
N ALA A 8 9.82 6.59 -38.54
CA ALA A 8 10.45 6.34 -37.23
C ALA A 8 9.65 6.94 -36.06
N GLY A 9 9.10 8.14 -36.24
CA GLY A 9 8.24 8.79 -35.24
C GLY A 9 6.94 8.01 -34.97
N LEU A 10 6.31 7.47 -36.01
CA LEU A 10 5.11 6.63 -35.86
C LEU A 10 5.40 5.31 -35.12
N ILE A 11 6.53 4.67 -35.41
CA ILE A 11 6.95 3.45 -34.70
C ILE A 11 7.23 3.74 -33.22
N ALA A 12 7.90 4.86 -32.91
CA ALA A 12 8.16 5.27 -31.53
C ALA A 12 6.86 5.54 -30.76
N CYS A 13 5.89 6.23 -31.37
CA CYS A 13 4.57 6.44 -30.76
C CYS A 13 3.82 5.11 -30.54
N PHE A 14 3.88 4.19 -31.50
CA PHE A 14 3.23 2.89 -31.38
C PHE A 14 3.85 2.06 -30.22
N PHE A 15 5.17 2.10 -30.08
CA PHE A 15 5.87 1.41 -28.98
C PHE A 15 5.50 1.99 -27.61
N SER A 16 5.35 3.32 -27.50
CA SER A 16 4.90 3.98 -26.27
C SER A 16 3.47 3.60 -25.88
N ILE A 17 2.56 3.48 -26.86
CA ILE A 17 1.16 3.07 -26.61
C ILE A 17 1.09 1.62 -26.11
N VAL A 18 1.85 0.70 -26.73
CA VAL A 18 1.92 -0.71 -26.31
C VAL A 18 2.52 -0.84 -24.91
N ALA A 19 3.56 -0.06 -24.59
CA ALA A 19 4.15 -0.04 -23.25
C ALA A 19 3.15 0.48 -22.19
N ALA A 20 2.36 1.51 -22.52
CA ALA A 20 1.33 2.03 -21.63
C ALA A 20 0.22 0.98 -21.34
N GLN A 21 -0.26 0.27 -22.37
CA GLN A 21 -1.25 -0.80 -22.22
C GLN A 21 -0.72 -1.99 -21.39
N ALA A 22 0.57 -2.32 -21.53
CA ALA A 22 1.20 -3.37 -20.73
C ALA A 22 1.27 -3.00 -19.23
N GLN A 23 1.44 -1.71 -18.91
CA GLN A 23 1.46 -1.25 -17.52
C GLN A 23 0.06 -1.25 -16.87
N GLU A 24 -0.97 -0.88 -17.64
CA GLU A 24 -2.36 -0.89 -17.18
C GLU A 24 -2.85 -2.32 -16.86
N SER A 25 -2.49 -3.30 -17.70
CA SER A 25 -2.87 -4.71 -17.46
C SER A 25 -2.24 -5.30 -16.18
N LYS A 26 -1.03 -4.89 -15.81
CA LYS A 26 -0.40 -5.28 -14.53
C LYS A 26 -1.13 -4.67 -13.33
N PHE A 27 -1.58 -3.43 -13.45
CA PHE A 27 -2.32 -2.75 -12.39
C PHE A 27 -3.69 -3.41 -12.15
N LEU A 28 -4.42 -3.73 -13.23
CA LEU A 28 -5.72 -4.41 -13.16
C LEU A 28 -5.64 -5.81 -12.53
N ASN A 29 -4.51 -6.51 -12.71
CA ASN A 29 -4.28 -7.85 -12.15
C ASN A 29 -3.46 -7.83 -10.84
N SER A 30 -3.34 -6.67 -10.18
CA SER A 30 -2.55 -6.56 -8.95
C SER A 30 -3.30 -7.13 -7.73
N PRO A 31 -2.62 -7.84 -6.80
CA PRO A 31 -3.21 -8.26 -5.53
C PRO A 31 -3.77 -7.10 -4.70
N ALA A 32 -3.13 -5.92 -4.78
CA ALA A 32 -3.61 -4.70 -4.13
C ALA A 32 -5.01 -4.31 -4.63
N ARG A 33 -5.31 -4.50 -5.92
CA ARG A 33 -6.65 -4.26 -6.46
C ARG A 33 -7.69 -5.20 -5.85
N LYS A 34 -7.32 -6.45 -5.56
CA LYS A 34 -8.22 -7.41 -4.89
C LYS A 34 -8.58 -6.95 -3.48
N LEU A 35 -7.62 -6.42 -2.72
CA LEU A 35 -7.87 -5.84 -1.40
C LEU A 35 -8.82 -4.64 -1.50
N GLN A 36 -8.56 -3.72 -2.44
CA GLN A 36 -9.42 -2.56 -2.67
C GLN A 36 -10.86 -2.93 -3.05
N LEU A 37 -11.04 -3.97 -3.89
CA LEU A 37 -12.37 -4.46 -4.25
C LEU A 37 -13.08 -5.11 -3.07
N ALA A 38 -12.36 -5.84 -2.23
CA ALA A 38 -12.92 -6.46 -1.02
C ALA A 38 -13.37 -5.40 -0.01
N GLU A 39 -12.53 -4.40 0.27
CA GLU A 39 -12.87 -3.25 1.10
C GLU A 39 -14.11 -2.54 0.56
N PHE A 40 -14.11 -2.19 -0.73
CA PHE A 40 -15.25 -1.53 -1.37
C PHE A 40 -16.55 -2.35 -1.24
N ALA A 41 -16.48 -3.65 -1.49
CA ALA A 41 -17.64 -4.53 -1.38
C ALA A 41 -18.17 -4.58 0.05
N ILE A 42 -17.29 -4.67 1.05
CA ILE A 42 -17.70 -4.67 2.46
C ILE A 42 -18.30 -3.31 2.84
N ALA A 43 -17.64 -2.20 2.50
CA ALA A 43 -18.10 -0.87 2.85
C ALA A 43 -19.47 -0.51 2.25
N ASN A 44 -19.76 -0.98 1.02
CA ASN A 44 -20.94 -0.54 0.27
C ASN A 44 -22.06 -1.58 0.18
N LEU A 45 -21.75 -2.87 0.35
CA LEU A 45 -22.71 -3.96 0.14
C LEU A 45 -23.02 -4.73 1.42
N TYR A 46 -22.33 -4.45 2.52
CA TYR A 46 -22.66 -5.04 3.81
C TYR A 46 -23.90 -4.39 4.42
N VAL A 47 -24.64 -5.17 5.20
CA VAL A 47 -25.96 -4.76 5.74
C VAL A 47 -25.84 -3.76 6.88
N ASP A 48 -24.77 -3.86 7.68
CA ASP A 48 -24.53 -3.03 8.84
C ASP A 48 -23.43 -1.99 8.56
N GLU A 49 -23.39 -0.93 9.37
CA GLU A 49 -22.31 0.05 9.32
C GLU A 49 -20.96 -0.61 9.66
N VAL A 50 -19.97 -0.39 8.79
CA VAL A 50 -18.62 -0.91 8.95
C VAL A 50 -17.66 0.24 9.21
N ASN A 51 -16.81 0.10 10.23
CA ASN A 51 -15.68 1.01 10.41
C ASN A 51 -14.53 0.58 9.49
N GLU A 52 -14.47 1.19 8.31
CA GLU A 52 -13.46 0.90 7.28
C GLU A 52 -12.03 1.08 7.79
N GLY A 53 -11.78 2.15 8.55
CA GLY A 53 -10.46 2.41 9.14
C GLY A 53 -10.00 1.25 10.02
N LYS A 54 -10.82 0.86 11.00
CA LYS A 54 -10.51 -0.26 11.88
C LYS A 54 -10.34 -1.58 11.12
N LEU A 55 -11.16 -1.83 10.10
CA LEU A 55 -11.07 -3.03 9.27
C LEU A 55 -9.73 -3.13 8.54
N VAL A 56 -9.25 -2.01 7.98
CA VAL A 56 -7.95 -1.94 7.30
C VAL A 56 -6.80 -2.15 8.29
N GLU A 57 -6.84 -1.53 9.46
CA GLU A 57 -5.80 -1.73 10.49
C GLU A 57 -5.69 -3.20 10.91
N GLU A 58 -6.83 -3.86 11.18
CA GLU A 58 -6.85 -5.27 11.53
C GLU A 58 -6.37 -6.18 10.39
N ALA A 59 -6.70 -5.83 9.14
CA ALA A 59 -6.22 -6.56 7.97
C ALA A 59 -4.69 -6.46 7.83
N ILE A 60 -4.10 -5.29 8.07
CA ILE A 60 -2.65 -5.09 8.03
C ILE A 60 -1.97 -5.94 9.09
N VAL A 61 -2.45 -5.90 10.34
CA VAL A 61 -1.93 -6.73 11.44
C VAL A 61 -1.95 -8.22 11.04
N LYS A 62 -3.08 -8.71 10.52
CA LYS A 62 -3.20 -10.11 10.10
C LYS A 62 -2.28 -10.49 8.93
N MET A 63 -2.02 -9.57 8.00
CA MET A 63 -1.06 -9.82 6.91
C MET A 63 0.37 -9.93 7.44
N LEU A 64 0.76 -9.11 8.42
CA LEU A 64 2.09 -9.17 9.02
C LEU A 64 2.28 -10.43 9.89
N GLU A 65 1.26 -10.83 10.66
CA GLU A 65 1.28 -12.06 11.45
C GLU A 65 1.58 -13.31 10.59
N GLN A 66 1.13 -13.33 9.33
CA GLN A 66 1.38 -14.43 8.40
C GLN A 66 2.79 -14.42 7.81
N LEU A 67 3.47 -13.27 7.83
CA LEU A 67 4.80 -13.11 7.26
C LEU A 67 5.89 -13.43 8.28
N ASP A 68 5.78 -12.86 9.48
CA ASP A 68 6.74 -13.04 10.57
C ASP A 68 6.07 -12.74 11.94
N PRO A 69 6.13 -13.66 12.93
CA PRO A 69 5.60 -13.43 14.26
C PRO A 69 6.23 -12.24 15.03
N HIS A 70 7.40 -11.76 14.59
CA HIS A 70 8.06 -10.59 15.18
C HIS A 70 7.71 -9.26 14.49
N SER A 71 7.02 -9.31 13.34
CA SER A 71 6.57 -8.09 12.66
C SER A 71 5.33 -7.52 13.34
N THR A 72 5.43 -6.30 13.84
CA THR A 72 4.32 -5.57 14.47
C THR A 72 3.90 -4.38 13.61
N TYR A 73 2.61 -4.07 13.62
CA TYR A 73 2.07 -2.84 13.06
C TYR A 73 1.70 -1.90 14.20
N SER A 74 2.11 -0.64 14.09
CA SER A 74 1.74 0.40 15.06
C SER A 74 0.97 1.50 14.36
N ASP A 75 -0.25 1.74 14.84
CA ASP A 75 -1.10 2.79 14.31
C ASP A 75 -0.56 4.19 14.70
N PRO A 76 -1.01 5.27 14.02
CA PRO A 76 -0.52 6.63 14.30
C PRO A 76 -0.71 7.08 15.76
N GLU A 77 -1.75 6.62 16.44
CA GLU A 77 -2.00 6.96 17.84
C GLU A 77 -1.04 6.22 18.77
N GLU A 78 -0.76 4.95 18.50
CA GLU A 78 0.23 4.14 19.21
C GLU A 78 1.62 4.72 19.05
N VAL A 79 2.01 5.06 17.83
CA VAL A 79 3.29 5.74 17.55
C VAL A 79 3.38 7.05 18.33
N LYS A 80 2.29 7.82 18.40
CA LYS A 80 2.26 9.06 19.18
C LYS A 80 2.46 8.78 20.67
N ARG A 81 1.73 7.82 21.26
CA ARG A 81 1.86 7.44 22.68
C ARG A 81 3.25 6.93 23.03
N MET A 82 3.89 6.18 22.13
CA MET A 82 5.28 5.71 22.31
C MET A 82 6.29 6.86 22.30
N ASN A 83 6.04 7.89 21.48
CA ASN A 83 6.93 9.04 21.34
C ASN A 83 6.76 10.09 22.45
N GLU A 84 5.57 10.23 23.05
CA GLU A 84 5.29 11.18 24.14
C GLU A 84 6.29 11.10 25.32
N PRO A 85 6.63 9.92 25.89
CA PRO A 85 7.64 9.84 26.94
C PRO A 85 9.06 10.10 26.44
N LEU A 86 9.39 9.78 25.18
CA LEU A 86 10.73 9.97 24.60
C LEU A 86 11.07 11.46 24.38
N GLN A 87 10.06 12.31 24.24
CA GLN A 87 10.25 13.77 24.15
C GLN A 87 10.51 14.43 25.50
N GLY A 88 10.28 13.72 26.61
CA GLY A 88 10.72 14.14 27.94
C GLY A 88 12.21 13.89 28.12
N ASN A 89 12.92 14.75 28.89
CA ASN A 89 14.31 14.50 29.26
C ASN A 89 14.40 13.29 30.21
N PHE A 90 14.61 12.09 29.67
CA PHE A 90 14.86 10.88 30.45
C PHE A 90 16.37 10.59 30.53
N GLU A 91 16.85 10.37 31.75
CA GLU A 91 18.12 9.72 32.03
C GLU A 91 17.83 8.21 32.15
N GLY A 92 18.15 7.43 31.11
CA GLY A 92 17.82 6.00 31.04
C GLY A 92 18.84 5.09 31.75
N ILE A 93 18.39 3.92 32.20
CA ILE A 93 19.26 2.86 32.80
C ILE A 93 19.93 1.95 31.76
N GLY A 94 19.71 2.16 30.46
CA GLY A 94 20.41 1.45 29.39
C GLY A 94 20.02 -0.01 29.20
N ILE A 95 18.71 -0.32 29.20
CA ILE A 95 18.21 -1.68 28.98
C ILE A 95 17.55 -1.74 27.60
N GLN A 96 17.99 -2.69 26.76
CA GLN A 96 17.43 -2.95 25.44
C GLN A 96 16.83 -4.35 25.44
N PHE A 97 15.57 -4.47 25.01
CA PHE A 97 14.91 -5.75 24.78
C PHE A 97 15.09 -6.12 23.31
N ASN A 98 15.48 -7.38 23.07
CA ASN A 98 15.64 -8.00 21.76
C ASN A 98 14.38 -8.76 21.38
#